data_AF-A0A0N0V1H8-F1
#
_entry.id   AF-A0A0N0V1H8-F1
#
_cell.length_a   1.000
_cell.length_b   1.000
_cell.length_c   1.000
_cell.angle_alpha   90.00
_cell.angle_beta   90.00
_cell.angle_gamma   90.00
#
_symmetry.space_group_name_H-M   'P 1'
#
loop_
_entity.id
_entity.type
_entity.pdbx_description
1 polymer ?
#
loop_
_entity_poly.entity_id
_entity_poly.type
_entity_poly.pdbx_seq_one_letter_code
_entity_poly.pdbx_strand_id
1 'polypeptide(L)' 'WRENVDRILEFNEKPLLKNKGKVNNATMQEKVREIYQLFDKKRKIYEAKQADNDDLEELKLLEDKIETINL' A
#
# COMPACT_ATOMS: atom_id res chain seq x y z
N TRP A 1 2.03 34.45 -8.47
CA TRP A 1 2.66 33.14 -8.17
C TRP A 1 2.30 32.08 -9.21
N ARG A 2 1.02 31.87 -9.55
CA ARG A 2 0.59 30.91 -10.60
C ARG A 2 1.22 31.16 -11.97
N GLU A 3 1.17 32.41 -12.44
CA GLU A 3 1.79 32.84 -13.72
C GLU A 3 3.31 32.58 -13.77
N ASN A 4 3.98 32.56 -12.62
CA ASN A 4 5.41 32.24 -12.57
C ASN A 4 5.66 30.75 -12.75
N VAL A 5 4.80 29.91 -12.17
CA VAL A 5 4.84 28.44 -12.33
C VAL A 5 4.51 28.07 -13.77
N ASP A 6 3.51 28.71 -14.38
CA ASP A 6 3.12 28.46 -15.77
C ASP A 6 4.28 28.77 -16.73
N ARG A 7 4.95 29.92 -16.56
CA ARG A 7 6.15 30.28 -17.34
C ARG A 7 7.31 29.31 -17.19
N ILE A 8 7.55 28.80 -15.97
CA ILE A 8 8.60 27.80 -15.73
C ILE A 8 8.27 26.50 -16.47
N LEU A 9 7.02 26.05 -16.44
CA LEU A 9 6.61 24.81 -17.12
C LEU A 9 6.70 24.95 -18.65
N GLU A 10 6.25 26.06 -19.22
CA GLU A 10 6.38 26.35 -20.65
C GLU A 10 7.85 26.42 -21.10
N PHE A 11 8.71 27.07 -20.32
CA PHE A 11 10.16 27.12 -20.57
C PHE A 11 10.81 25.74 -20.57
N ASN A 12 10.29 24.79 -19.79
CA ASN A 12 10.79 23.41 -19.70
C ASN A 12 10.08 22.45 -20.67
N GLU A 13 9.40 22.97 -21.70
CA GLU A 13 8.64 22.18 -22.68
C GLU A 13 7.61 21.23 -22.03
N LYS A 14 7.13 21.56 -20.83
CA LYS A 14 6.07 20.82 -20.16
C LYS A 14 4.71 21.41 -20.55
N PRO A 15 3.83 20.65 -21.22
CA PRO A 15 2.53 21.16 -21.61
C PRO A 15 1.69 21.47 -20.37
N LEU A 16 1.14 22.68 -20.33
CA LEU A 16 0.19 23.07 -19.30
C LEU A 16 -1.12 22.29 -19.43
N LEU A 17 -1.68 21.91 -18.28
CA LEU A 17 -3.03 21.33 -18.23
C LEU A 17 -4.06 22.40 -18.58
N LYS A 18 -4.60 22.34 -19.79
CA LYS A 18 -5.59 23.30 -20.31
C LYS A 18 -6.95 23.21 -19.59
N ASN A 19 -7.22 22.09 -18.90
CA ASN A 19 -8.42 21.88 -18.10
C ASN A 19 -8.12 20.93 -16.94
N LYS A 20 -9.06 20.84 -16.00
CA LYS A 20 -8.95 19.97 -14.81
C LYS A 20 -8.98 18.46 -15.12
N GLY A 21 -9.11 18.08 -16.40
CA GLY A 21 -9.46 16.72 -16.83
C GLY A 21 -10.92 16.38 -16.51
N LYS A 22 -11.41 15.30 -17.11
CA LYS A 22 -12.68 14.65 -16.72
C LYS A 22 -12.44 13.15 -16.69
N VAL A 23 -12.74 12.52 -15.57
CA VAL A 23 -12.80 11.06 -15.46
C VAL A 23 -14.27 10.71 -15.29
N ASN A 24 -14.78 9.81 -16.13
CA ASN A 24 -16.16 9.34 -15.98
C ASN A 24 -16.26 8.49 -14.69
N ASN A 25 -17.46 8.40 -14.12
CA ASN A 25 -17.66 7.70 -12.85
C ASN A 25 -17.28 6.20 -12.93
N ALA A 26 -17.59 5.54 -14.04
CA ALA A 26 -17.31 4.11 -14.24
C ALA A 26 -15.80 3.79 -14.25
N THR A 27 -15.02 4.53 -15.03
CA THR A 27 -13.55 4.42 -15.11
C THR A 27 -12.89 4.75 -13.78
N MET A 28 -13.44 5.71 -13.03
CA MET A 28 -12.98 5.98 -11.67
C MET A 28 -13.24 4.78 -10.75
N GLN A 29 -14.45 4.20 -10.78
CA GLN A 29 -14.81 3.03 -9.98
C GLN A 29 -13.96 1.79 -10.32
N GLU A 30 -13.68 1.54 -11.59
CA GLU A 30 -12.78 0.45 -12.03
C GLU A 30 -11.38 0.63 -11.44
N LYS A 31 -10.79 1.82 -11.62
CA LYS A 31 -9.46 2.12 -11.11
C LYS A 31 -9.37 2.01 -9.58
N VAL A 32 -10.40 2.49 -8.87
CA VAL A 32 -10.47 2.37 -7.41
C VAL A 32 -10.55 0.90 -7.00
N ARG A 33 -11.39 0.08 -7.66
CA ARG A 33 -11.50 -1.36 -7.38
C ARG A 33 -10.16 -2.06 -7.53
N GLU A 34 -9.42 -1.80 -8.59
CA GLU A 34 -8.08 -2.38 -8.83
C GLU A 34 -7.10 -2.04 -7.70
N ILE A 35 -7.07 -0.77 -7.27
CA ILE A 35 -6.20 -0.30 -6.19
C ILE A 35 -6.53 -1.04 -4.88
N TYR A 36 -7.81 -1.12 -4.52
CA TYR A 36 -8.24 -1.80 -3.30
C TYR A 36 -7.97 -3.31 -3.35
N GLN A 37 -8.16 -3.97 -4.50
CA GLN A 37 -7.84 -5.39 -4.66
C GLN A 37 -6.34 -5.66 -4.49
N LEU A 38 -5.48 -4.81 -5.06
CA LEU A 38 -4.03 -4.93 -4.91
C LEU A 38 -3.61 -4.74 -3.45
N PHE A 39 -4.18 -3.75 -2.77
CA PHE A 39 -3.94 -3.50 -1.35
C PHE A 39 -4.38 -4.69 -0.50
N ASP A 40 -5.61 -5.18 -0.68
CA ASP A 40 -6.17 -6.30 0.09
C ASP A 40 -5.31 -7.57 -0.05
N LYS A 41 -4.86 -7.87 -1.28
CA LYS A 41 -3.95 -8.99 -1.53
C LYS A 41 -2.64 -8.85 -0.75
N LYS A 42 -2.02 -7.67 -0.78
CA LYS A 42 -0.77 -7.41 -0.03
C LYS A 42 -0.98 -7.51 1.47
N ARG A 43 -2.07 -6.93 1.98
CA ARG A 43 -2.45 -6.95 3.39
C ARG A 43 -2.63 -8.38 3.90
N LYS A 44 -3.39 -9.22 3.19
CA LYS A 44 -3.60 -10.64 3.55
C LYS A 44 -2.31 -11.44 3.61
N ILE A 45 -1.39 -11.23 2.65
CA ILE A 45 -0.09 -11.89 2.66
C ILE A 45 0.75 -11.44 3.85
N TYR A 46 0.71 -10.15 4.18
CA TYR A 46 1.41 -9.62 5.35
C TYR A 46 0.84 -10.19 6.65
N GLU A 47 -0.48 -10.19 6.80
CA GLU A 47 -1.17 -10.73 7.98
C GLU A 47 -0.90 -12.22 8.18
N ALA A 48 -0.92 -13.02 7.11
CA ALA A 48 -0.56 -14.43 7.18
C ALA A 48 0.87 -14.64 7.71
N LYS A 49 1.84 -13.86 7.20
CA LYS A 49 3.24 -13.94 7.68
C LYS A 49 3.40 -13.51 9.13
N GLN A 50 2.60 -12.55 9.60
CA GLN A 50 2.64 -12.14 11.01
C GLN A 50 2.05 -13.23 11.89
N ALA A 51 0.90 -13.79 11.52
CA ALA A 51 0.31 -14.92 12.24
C ALA A 51 1.29 -16.12 12.31
N ASP A 52 1.94 -16.47 11.20
CA ASP A 52 2.95 -17.53 11.18
C ASP A 52 4.12 -17.25 12.14
N ASN A 53 4.55 -15.98 12.24
CA ASN A 53 5.64 -15.60 13.15
C ASN A 53 5.20 -15.63 14.62
N ASP A 54 3.99 -15.14 14.90
CA ASP A 54 3.41 -15.13 16.25
C ASP A 54 3.23 -16.57 16.75
N ASP A 55 2.72 -17.47 15.90
CA ASP A 55 2.59 -18.91 16.19
C ASP A 55 3.97 -19.53 16.48
N LEU A 56 5.01 -19.19 15.69
CA LEU A 56 6.37 -19.68 15.93
C LEU A 56 6.97 -19.17 17.24
N GLU A 57 6.67 -17.94 17.64
CA GLU A 57 7.11 -17.39 18.93
C GLU A 57 6.41 -18.09 20.09
N GLU A 58 5.11 -18.33 19.98
CA GLU A 58 4.35 -19.09 20.99
C GLU A 58 4.90 -20.51 21.16
N LEU A 59 5.21 -21.20 20.05
CA LEU A 59 5.80 -22.54 20.09
C LEU A 59 7.15 -22.56 20.81
N LYS A 60 8.03 -21.58 20.55
CA LYS A 60 9.32 -21.46 21.27
C LYS A 60 9.13 -21.24 22.76
N LEU A 61 8.20 -20.37 23.13
CA LEU A 61 7.90 -20.12 24.55
C LEU A 61 7.35 -21.37 25.25
N LEU A 62 6.62 -22.23 24.54
CA LEU A 62 6.15 -23.51 25.08
C LEU A 62 7.29 -24.52 25.21
N GLU A 63 8.19 -24.60 24.22
CA GLU A 63 9.39 -25.45 24.26
C GLU A 63 10.27 -25.09 25.47
N ASP A 64 10.61 -23.82 25.65
CA ASP A 64 11.42 -23.32 26.77
C ASP A 64 10.78 -23.67 28.14
N LYS A 65 9.45 -23.57 28.26
CA LYS A 65 8.72 -23.93 29.48
C LYS A 65 8.83 -25.42 29.77
N ILE A 66 8.70 -26.28 28.75
CA ILE A 66 8.82 -27.73 28.91
C ILE A 66 10.25 -28.11 29.31
N GLU A 67 11.26 -27.52 28.67
CA GLU A 67 12.66 -27.73 29.06
C GLU A 67 12.92 -27.31 30.51
N THR A 68 12.40 -26.16 30.92
CA THR A 68 12.53 -25.66 32.30
C THR A 68 11.87 -26.59 33.33
N ILE A 69 10.73 -27.21 33.00
CA ILE A 69 10.01 -28.13 33.89
C ILE A 69 10.74 -29.49 34.02
N ASN A 70 11.43 -29.92 32.96
CA ASN A 70 12.13 -31.20 32.93
C ASN A 70 13.55 -31.15 33.54
N LEU A 71 14.02 -29.96 33.95
CA LEU A 71 15.28 -29.72 34.67
C LEU A 71 15.05 -29.73 36.19
#